data_AF-A0A0L8GDP9-F1
#
_entry.id   AF-A0A0L8GDP9-F1
#
_cell.length_a   1.000
_cell.length_b   1.000
_cell.length_c   1.000
_cell.angle_alpha   90.00
_cell.angle_beta   90.00
_cell.angle_gamma   90.00
#
_symmetry.space_group_name_H-M   'P 1'
#
loop_
_entity.id
_entity.type
_entity.pdbx_description
1 polymer ?
#
loop_
_entity_poly.entity_id
_entity_poly.type
_entity_poly.pdbx_seq_one_letter_code
_entity_poly.pdbx_strand_id
1 'polypeptide(L)'
;FTEKNYEQARYHFLHSTDGANTAALLIEYHVSRGFPSEVDLFIAQAVLQFLCLQNKDTANVVFLKYTKEHPHLKKGPPFLMPLLNFIWFLLLALDTGKVSLFTILCEKYETSINRDPTYKEYLDRIGQLFFGLPPPKQSPHGILGNLLQSLFGAEDDREQDSAMGSSTEVTAEELD
;
A
#
# COMPACT_ATOMS: atom_id res chain seq x y z
N PHE A 1 -17.70 2.97 7.41
CA PHE A 1 -18.13 1.64 7.87
C PHE A 1 -19.56 1.30 7.45
N THR A 2 -20.50 2.27 7.47
CA THR A 2 -21.95 2.07 7.34
C THR A 2 -22.45 1.47 6.01
N GLU A 3 -21.64 1.45 4.94
CA GLU A 3 -22.11 1.09 3.58
C GLU A 3 -21.55 -0.24 3.03
N LYS A 4 -20.76 -1.00 3.81
CA LYS A 4 -20.12 -2.28 3.38
C LYS A 4 -19.34 -2.21 2.06
N ASN A 5 -18.97 -1.01 1.61
CA ASN A 5 -18.09 -0.80 0.46
C ASN A 5 -16.63 -0.90 0.91
N TYR A 6 -16.14 -2.14 1.07
CA TYR A 6 -14.80 -2.41 1.59
C TYR A 6 -13.68 -1.85 0.72
N GLU A 7 -13.89 -1.77 -0.60
CA GLU A 7 -12.88 -1.26 -1.54
C GLU A 7 -12.68 0.25 -1.37
N GLN A 8 -13.77 1.02 -1.34
CA GLN A 8 -13.71 2.46 -1.09
C GLN A 8 -13.25 2.76 0.34
N ALA A 9 -13.73 1.98 1.32
CA ALA A 9 -13.25 2.09 2.69
C ALA A 9 -11.73 1.90 2.76
N ARG A 10 -11.19 0.86 2.11
CA ARG A 10 -9.76 0.56 2.11
C ARG A 10 -8.91 1.73 1.61
N TYR A 11 -9.34 2.43 0.56
CA TYR A 11 -8.64 3.62 0.07
C TYR A 11 -8.57 4.73 1.13
N HIS A 12 -9.70 5.07 1.75
CA HIS A 12 -9.77 6.08 2.80
C HIS A 12 -8.99 5.69 4.06
N PHE A 13 -9.06 4.41 4.45
CA PHE A 13 -8.35 3.92 5.63
C PHE A 13 -6.84 3.88 5.44
N LEU A 14 -6.36 3.61 4.23
CA LEU A 14 -4.93 3.63 3.96
C LEU A 14 -4.31 5.04 4.09
N HIS A 15 -5.10 6.08 3.85
CA HIS A 15 -4.72 7.47 4.10
C HIS A 15 -5.05 7.95 5.52
N SER A 16 -5.69 7.10 6.33
CA SER A 16 -6.02 7.44 7.71
C SER A 16 -4.84 7.20 8.65
N THR A 17 -4.90 7.84 9.81
CA THR A 17 -4.01 7.57 10.95
C THR A 17 -4.67 6.63 11.97
N ASP A 18 -5.82 6.05 11.62
CA ASP A 18 -6.62 5.21 12.52
C ASP A 18 -6.35 3.72 12.28
N GLY A 19 -5.21 3.26 12.79
CA GLY A 19 -4.81 1.86 12.68
C GLY A 19 -5.74 0.91 13.43
N ALA A 20 -6.45 1.39 14.46
CA ALA A 20 -7.37 0.59 15.25
C ALA A 20 -8.63 0.22 14.46
N ASN A 21 -9.28 1.20 13.85
CA ASN A 21 -10.45 0.97 13.01
C ASN A 21 -10.07 0.29 11.70
N THR A 22 -8.87 0.55 11.17
CA THR A 22 -8.35 -0.17 10.01
C THR A 22 -8.19 -1.67 10.32
N ALA A 23 -7.67 -2.03 11.49
CA ALA A 23 -7.54 -3.43 11.89
C ALA A 23 -8.91 -4.11 12.00
N ALA A 24 -9.88 -3.45 12.63
CA ALA A 24 -11.25 -3.96 12.72
C ALA A 24 -11.88 -4.18 11.34
N LEU A 25 -11.71 -3.23 10.42
CA LEU A 25 -12.18 -3.38 9.05
C LEU A 25 -11.51 -4.56 8.33
N LEU A 26 -10.20 -4.71 8.44
CA LEU A 26 -9.48 -5.81 7.79
C LEU A 26 -9.91 -7.17 8.34
N ILE A 27 -10.16 -7.28 9.66
CA ILE A 27 -10.69 -8.49 10.28
C ILE A 27 -12.07 -8.80 9.70
N GLU A 28 -12.99 -7.83 9.70
CA GLU A 28 -14.34 -8.04 9.17
C GLU A 28 -14.30 -8.41 7.68
N TYR A 29 -13.46 -7.73 6.90
CA TYR A 29 -13.34 -7.98 5.48
C TYR A 29 -12.81 -9.39 5.20
N HIS A 30 -11.76 -9.83 5.91
CA HIS A 30 -11.25 -11.20 5.80
C HIS A 30 -12.31 -12.22 6.19
N VAL A 31 -12.93 -12.06 7.36
CA VAL A 31 -13.93 -13.01 7.87
C VAL A 31 -15.16 -13.10 6.94
N SER A 32 -15.55 -11.98 6.33
CA SER A 32 -16.74 -11.91 5.48
C SER A 32 -16.50 -12.35 4.03
N ARG A 33 -15.29 -12.15 3.49
CA ARG A 33 -15.02 -12.25 2.04
C ARG A 33 -13.70 -12.94 1.67
N GLY A 34 -12.75 -13.05 2.59
CA GLY A 34 -11.42 -13.61 2.33
C GLY A 34 -11.36 -15.12 2.45
N PHE A 35 -10.36 -15.73 1.80
CA PHE A 35 -10.09 -17.15 2.01
C PHE A 35 -9.31 -17.37 3.32
N PRO A 36 -9.53 -18.49 4.04
CA PRO A 36 -8.78 -18.79 5.27
C PRO A 36 -7.27 -18.76 5.10
N SER A 37 -6.76 -19.14 3.92
CA SER A 37 -5.34 -19.13 3.57
C SER A 37 -4.75 -17.73 3.34
N GLU A 38 -5.56 -16.68 3.33
CA GLU A 38 -5.14 -15.31 3.03
C GLU A 38 -5.08 -14.41 4.26
N VAL A 39 -5.41 -14.92 5.45
CA VAL A 39 -5.48 -14.12 6.69
C VAL A 39 -4.20 -13.32 6.96
N ASP A 40 -3.03 -13.90 6.67
CA ASP A 40 -1.75 -13.21 6.82
C ASP A 40 -1.44 -12.24 5.67
N LEU A 41 -1.98 -12.49 4.46
CA LEU A 41 -1.83 -11.61 3.30
C LEU A 41 -2.60 -10.30 3.47
N PHE A 42 -3.80 -10.34 4.08
CA PHE A 42 -4.60 -9.14 4.32
C PHE A 42 -3.84 -8.10 5.15
N ILE A 43 -3.25 -8.54 6.26
CA ILE A 43 -2.50 -7.63 7.14
C ILE A 43 -1.11 -7.30 6.60
N ALA A 44 -0.43 -8.24 5.93
CA ALA A 44 0.85 -7.97 5.31
C ALA A 44 0.74 -6.88 4.23
N GLN A 45 -0.27 -6.97 3.36
CA GLN A 45 -0.51 -5.95 2.34
C GLN A 45 -0.75 -4.57 2.96
N ALA A 46 -1.64 -4.48 3.95
CA ALA A 46 -1.95 -3.21 4.61
C ALA A 46 -0.71 -2.59 5.27
N VAL A 47 0.07 -3.38 6.01
CA VAL A 47 1.29 -2.90 6.68
C VAL A 47 2.30 -2.40 5.66
N LEU A 48 2.58 -3.16 4.60
CA LEU A 48 3.54 -2.76 3.56
C LEU A 48 3.10 -1.48 2.84
N GLN A 49 1.81 -1.31 2.58
CA GLN A 49 1.27 -0.09 1.99
C GLN A 49 1.41 1.13 2.93
N PHE A 50 1.07 0.99 4.22
CA PHE A 50 1.29 2.08 5.19
C PHE A 50 2.76 2.47 5.29
N LEU A 51 3.68 1.51 5.22
CA LEU A 51 5.11 1.78 5.20
C LEU A 51 5.54 2.52 3.92
N CYS A 52 4.98 2.19 2.76
CA CYS A 52 5.21 2.95 1.53
C CYS A 52 4.74 4.41 1.63
N LEU A 53 3.71 4.68 2.45
CA LEU A 53 3.22 6.02 2.79
C LEU A 53 3.98 6.68 3.95
N GLN A 54 5.10 6.09 4.41
CA GLN A 54 5.86 6.54 5.58
C GLN A 54 5.05 6.60 6.89
N ASN A 55 3.90 5.92 6.96
CA ASN A 55 3.00 5.91 8.11
C ASN A 55 3.30 4.70 9.02
N LYS A 56 4.50 4.71 9.60
CA LYS A 56 5.03 3.61 10.45
C LYS A 56 4.19 3.39 11.71
N ASP A 57 3.67 4.46 12.31
CA ASP A 57 2.91 4.37 13.56
C ASP A 57 1.60 3.62 13.34
N THR A 58 0.87 3.97 12.27
CA THR A 58 -0.37 3.27 11.90
C THR A 58 -0.09 1.82 11.50
N ALA A 59 1.01 1.56 10.78
CA ALA A 59 1.45 0.21 10.42
C ALA A 59 1.69 -0.68 11.65
N ASN A 60 2.28 -0.14 12.73
CA ASN A 60 2.46 -0.87 13.97
C ASN A 60 1.13 -1.14 14.68
N VAL A 61 0.29 -0.12 14.82
CA VAL A 61 -1.02 -0.26 15.50
C VAL A 61 -1.90 -1.27 14.79
N VAL A 62 -2.01 -1.19 13.46
CA VAL A 62 -2.86 -2.09 12.67
C VAL A 62 -2.37 -3.53 12.78
N PHE A 63 -1.06 -3.78 12.71
CA PHE A 63 -0.48 -5.11 12.84
C PHE A 63 -0.78 -5.73 14.21
N LEU A 64 -0.53 -4.97 15.29
CA LEU A 64 -0.73 -5.45 16.66
C LEU A 64 -2.20 -5.73 16.96
N LYS A 65 -3.11 -4.82 16.57
CA LYS A 65 -4.55 -5.03 16.74
C LYS A 65 -5.05 -6.22 15.93
N TYR A 66 -4.74 -6.27 14.64
CA TYR A 66 -5.18 -7.33 13.75
C TYR A 66 -4.75 -8.70 14.26
N THR A 67 -3.44 -8.89 14.55
CA THR A 67 -2.92 -10.17 15.00
C THR A 67 -3.43 -10.60 16.38
N LYS A 68 -3.81 -9.65 17.24
CA LYS A 68 -4.38 -9.92 18.55
C LYS A 68 -5.87 -10.28 18.50
N GLU A 69 -6.62 -9.63 17.63
CA GLU A 69 -8.09 -9.67 17.64
C GLU A 69 -8.67 -10.60 16.55
N HIS A 70 -7.88 -10.99 15.54
CA HIS A 70 -8.38 -11.82 14.45
C HIS A 70 -8.75 -13.24 14.92
N PRO A 71 -9.99 -13.72 14.68
CA PRO A 71 -10.48 -14.98 15.25
C PRO A 71 -9.76 -16.23 14.72
N HIS A 72 -9.19 -16.15 13.52
CA HIS A 72 -8.46 -17.26 12.89
C HIS A 72 -6.95 -17.27 13.18
N LEU A 73 -6.43 -16.31 13.95
CA LEU A 73 -5.01 -16.25 14.31
C LEU A 73 -4.77 -16.77 15.72
N LYS A 74 -3.72 -17.57 15.87
CA LYS A 74 -3.20 -17.94 17.19
C LYS A 74 -2.30 -16.83 17.72
N LYS A 75 -2.23 -16.71 19.05
CA LYS A 75 -1.35 -15.74 19.73
C LYS A 75 0.11 -15.92 19.28
N GLY A 76 0.79 -14.79 19.15
CA GLY A 76 2.21 -14.64 18.90
C GLY A 76 2.65 -13.23 19.30
N PRO A 77 3.86 -12.79 18.93
CA PRO A 77 4.94 -13.56 18.30
C PRO A 77 5.62 -14.58 19.25
N PRO A 78 6.28 -15.64 18.73
CA PRO A 78 6.35 -15.99 17.31
C PRO A 78 5.02 -16.58 16.82
N PHE A 79 4.65 -16.22 15.59
CA PHE A 79 3.47 -16.74 14.91
C PHE A 79 3.78 -18.06 14.19
N LEU A 80 2.76 -18.89 13.97
CA LEU A 80 2.90 -20.08 13.12
C LEU A 80 3.08 -19.73 11.64
N MET A 81 2.54 -18.59 11.22
CA MET A 81 2.62 -18.10 9.84
C MET A 81 3.93 -17.34 9.62
N PRO A 82 4.83 -17.82 8.74
CA PRO A 82 6.12 -17.17 8.53
C PRO A 82 6.00 -15.73 8.03
N LEU A 83 4.97 -15.42 7.21
CA LEU A 83 4.74 -14.06 6.73
C LEU A 83 4.44 -13.08 7.87
N LEU A 84 3.69 -13.48 8.90
CA LEU A 84 3.44 -12.61 10.06
C LEU A 84 4.73 -12.36 10.87
N ASN A 85 5.61 -13.36 10.96
CA ASN A 85 6.92 -13.17 11.58
C ASN A 85 7.79 -12.22 10.75
N PHE A 86 7.76 -12.32 9.42
CA PHE A 86 8.44 -11.38 8.55
C PHE A 86 7.97 -9.94 8.81
N ILE A 87 6.66 -9.70 8.80
CA ILE A 87 6.11 -8.35 9.03
C ILE A 87 6.48 -7.84 10.43
N TRP A 88 6.39 -8.67 11.47
CA TRP A 88 6.80 -8.30 12.82
C TRP A 88 8.28 -7.90 12.88
N PHE A 89 9.17 -8.72 12.32
CA PHE A 89 10.61 -8.42 12.30
C PHE A 89 10.94 -7.23 11.40
N LEU A 90 10.22 -7.03 10.29
CA LEU A 90 10.37 -5.86 9.43
C LEU A 90 10.07 -4.58 10.22
N LEU A 91 8.95 -4.53 10.94
CA LEU A 91 8.58 -3.38 11.77
C LEU A 91 9.66 -3.07 12.82
N LEU A 92 10.21 -4.10 13.47
CA LEU A 92 11.34 -3.94 14.41
C LEU A 92 12.62 -3.48 13.72
N ALA A 93 12.92 -3.98 12.52
CA ALA A 93 14.13 -3.64 11.78
C ALA A 93 14.15 -2.16 11.35
N LEU A 94 12.99 -1.58 11.04
CA LEU A 94 12.85 -0.17 10.68
C LEU A 94 13.33 0.76 11.80
N ASP A 95 13.13 0.41 13.07
CA ASP A 95 13.61 1.21 14.21
C ASP A 95 15.14 1.16 14.36
N THR A 96 15.79 0.14 13.81
CA THR A 96 17.25 0.01 13.89
C THR A 96 17.99 0.76 12.80
N GLY A 97 17.34 1.04 11.66
CA GLY A 97 17.97 1.59 10.45
C GLY A 97 19.04 0.69 9.81
N LYS A 98 19.21 -0.55 10.29
CA LYS A 98 20.27 -1.46 9.80
C LYS A 98 19.83 -2.13 8.50
N VAL A 99 20.36 -1.64 7.39
CA VAL A 99 20.10 -2.20 6.03
C VAL A 99 20.37 -3.71 5.97
N SER A 100 21.44 -4.18 6.61
CA SER A 100 21.78 -5.61 6.62
C SER A 100 20.70 -6.48 7.24
N LEU A 101 20.01 -6.01 8.28
CA LEU A 101 18.91 -6.74 8.91
C LEU A 101 17.71 -6.82 7.94
N PHE A 102 17.37 -5.70 7.29
CA PHE A 102 16.33 -5.66 6.28
C PHE A 102 16.61 -6.65 5.13
N THR A 103 17.81 -6.64 4.56
CA THR A 103 18.21 -7.55 3.48
C THR A 103 18.09 -9.01 3.90
N ILE A 104 18.63 -9.38 5.07
CA ILE A 104 18.56 -10.76 5.59
C ILE A 104 17.11 -11.21 5.79
N LEU A 105 16.22 -10.32 6.26
CA LEU A 105 14.80 -10.62 6.42
C LEU A 105 14.14 -10.91 5.07
N CYS A 106 14.38 -10.06 4.06
CA CYS A 106 13.84 -10.25 2.72
C CYS A 106 14.30 -11.57 2.09
N GLU A 107 15.58 -11.92 2.23
CA GLU A 107 16.13 -13.19 1.75
C GLU A 107 15.52 -14.40 2.48
N LYS A 108 15.50 -14.36 3.81
CA LYS A 108 15.05 -15.51 4.63
C LYS A 108 13.56 -15.82 4.47
N TYR A 109 12.75 -14.80 4.19
CA TYR A 109 11.30 -14.93 4.06
C TYR A 109 10.83 -14.89 2.60
N GLU A 110 11.73 -15.03 1.63
CA GLU A 110 11.41 -14.92 0.21
C GLU A 110 10.20 -15.78 -0.20
N THR A 111 10.12 -17.04 0.26
CA THR A 111 8.97 -17.92 -0.05
C THR A 111 7.63 -17.36 0.45
N SER A 112 7.64 -16.66 1.58
CA SER A 112 6.43 -16.04 2.14
C SER A 112 6.07 -14.75 1.41
N ILE A 113 7.09 -13.97 1.04
CA ILE A 113 6.95 -12.72 0.29
C ILE A 113 6.41 -13.00 -1.12
N ASN A 114 6.92 -14.03 -1.79
CA ASN A 114 6.54 -14.42 -3.15
C ASN A 114 5.08 -14.91 -3.30
N ARG A 115 4.33 -15.03 -2.21
CA ARG A 115 2.88 -15.33 -2.27
C ARG A 115 2.08 -14.19 -2.87
N ASP A 116 2.56 -12.95 -2.76
CA ASP A 116 2.00 -11.79 -3.44
C ASP A 116 3.14 -11.06 -4.19
N PRO A 117 3.15 -11.07 -5.53
CA PRO A 117 4.17 -10.41 -6.33
C PRO A 117 4.34 -8.91 -6.01
N THR A 118 3.29 -8.23 -5.56
CA THR A 118 3.32 -6.80 -5.24
C THR A 118 4.17 -6.49 -4.00
N TYR A 119 4.45 -7.48 -3.15
CA TYR A 119 5.23 -7.26 -1.94
C TYR A 119 6.68 -6.91 -2.23
N LYS A 120 7.28 -7.49 -3.26
CA LYS A 120 8.65 -7.14 -3.67
C LYS A 120 8.75 -5.66 -4.02
N GLU A 121 7.73 -5.14 -4.66
CA GLU A 121 7.64 -3.76 -5.11
C GLU A 121 7.47 -2.79 -3.93
N TYR A 122 6.61 -3.15 -2.96
CA TYR A 122 6.52 -2.40 -1.70
C TYR A 122 7.84 -2.43 -0.93
N LEU A 123 8.51 -3.58 -0.87
CA LEU A 123 9.77 -3.73 -0.15
C LEU A 123 10.90 -2.93 -0.80
N ASP A 124 10.96 -2.84 -2.13
CA ASP A 124 11.89 -1.94 -2.83
C ASP A 124 11.65 -0.48 -2.44
N ARG A 125 10.38 -0.06 -2.37
CA ARG A 125 10.02 1.30 -1.94
C ARG A 125 10.38 1.55 -0.49
N ILE A 126 10.09 0.61 0.41
CA ILE A 126 10.47 0.67 1.84
C ILE A 126 11.99 0.74 1.97
N GLY A 127 12.73 -0.05 1.18
CA GLY A 127 14.18 -0.04 1.06
C GLY A 127 14.73 1.35 0.74
N GLN A 128 14.13 2.03 -0.24
CA GLN A 128 14.49 3.39 -0.60
C GLN A 128 14.17 4.39 0.52
N LEU A 129 12.96 4.32 1.09
CA LEU A 129 12.46 5.30 2.06
C LEU A 129 13.18 5.23 3.40
N PHE A 130 13.38 4.04 3.95
CA PHE A 130 13.87 3.86 5.32
C PHE A 130 15.35 3.52 5.40
N PHE A 131 15.95 3.04 4.30
CA PHE A 131 17.33 2.56 4.28
C PHE A 131 18.20 3.25 3.22
N GLY A 132 17.63 4.15 2.40
CA GLY A 132 18.37 4.88 1.37
C GLY A 132 18.91 3.99 0.25
N LEU A 133 18.30 2.83 0.02
CA LEU A 133 18.70 1.95 -1.07
C LEU A 133 18.45 2.62 -2.43
N PRO A 134 19.29 2.38 -3.44
CA PRO A 134 19.07 2.91 -4.77
C PRO A 134 17.78 2.33 -5.38
N PRO A 135 17.09 3.07 -6.26
CA PRO A 135 15.93 2.54 -6.97
C PRO A 135 16.33 1.32 -7.81
N PRO A 136 15.45 0.31 -7.94
CA PRO A 136 15.72 -0.85 -8.75
C PRO A 136 15.99 -0.45 -10.21
N LYS A 137 16.90 -1.17 -10.88
CA LYS A 137 17.14 -0.98 -12.32
C LYS A 137 15.84 -1.33 -13.05
N GLN A 138 15.23 -0.31 -13.66
CA GLN A 138 13.89 -0.32 -14.24
C GLN A 138 13.49 -1.67 -14.86
N SER A 139 12.47 -2.32 -14.30
CA SER A 139 11.76 -3.41 -14.96
C SER A 139 10.70 -2.83 -15.92
N PRO A 140 10.74 -3.13 -17.22
CA PRO A 140 9.89 -2.51 -18.26
C PRO A 140 8.39 -2.89 -18.23
N HIS A 141 7.84 -3.28 -17.07
CA HIS A 141 6.47 -3.79 -16.92
C HIS A 141 5.63 -3.03 -15.89
N GLY A 142 5.92 -1.75 -15.64
CA GLY A 142 5.41 -1.01 -14.48
C GLY A 142 3.91 -0.68 -14.47
N ILE A 143 3.05 -1.65 -14.15
CA ILE A 143 1.66 -1.43 -13.66
C ILE A 143 1.69 -0.65 -12.32
N LEU A 144 2.82 -0.70 -11.61
CA LEU A 144 3.14 -0.02 -10.36
C LEU A 144 3.14 1.50 -10.38
N GLY A 145 3.55 2.13 -11.48
CA GLY A 145 3.51 3.60 -11.56
C GLY A 145 2.08 4.04 -11.25
N ASN A 146 1.10 3.37 -11.86
CA ASN A 146 -0.31 3.65 -11.69
C ASN A 146 -0.89 3.15 -10.36
N LEU A 147 -0.42 2.00 -9.82
CA LEU A 147 -0.88 1.51 -8.53
C LEU A 147 -0.38 2.40 -7.38
N LEU A 148 0.91 2.76 -7.36
CA LEU A 148 1.44 3.69 -6.38
C LEU A 148 0.85 5.09 -6.58
N GLN A 149 0.76 5.59 -7.81
CA GLN A 149 0.08 6.87 -8.08
C GLN A 149 -1.37 6.87 -7.58
N SER A 150 -2.10 5.76 -7.75
CA SER A 150 -3.45 5.64 -7.21
C SER A 150 -3.47 5.49 -5.69
N LEU A 151 -2.45 4.90 -5.06
CA LEU A 151 -2.26 4.92 -3.60
C LEU A 151 -1.84 6.28 -3.05
N PHE A 152 -1.25 7.17 -3.86
CA PHE A 152 -0.79 8.50 -3.46
C PHE A 152 -1.76 9.63 -3.83
N GLY A 153 -2.84 9.32 -4.55
CA GLY A 153 -3.80 10.31 -5.03
C GLY A 153 -3.21 11.17 -6.15
N ALA A 154 -3.49 10.82 -7.41
CA ALA A 154 -3.35 11.80 -8.48
C ALA A 154 -4.48 12.84 -8.33
N GLU A 155 -4.21 13.95 -7.65
CA GLU A 155 -4.86 15.23 -7.94
C GLU A 155 -4.30 15.71 -9.28
N ASP A 156 -4.91 15.25 -10.38
CA ASP A 156 -4.74 15.89 -11.69
C ASP A 156 -6.05 16.64 -11.94
N ASP A 157 -6.20 17.80 -11.28
CA ASP A 157 -7.20 18.80 -11.63
C ASP A 157 -6.92 19.24 -13.07
N ARG A 158 -7.50 18.52 -14.02
CA ARG A 158 -7.63 19.00 -15.39
C ARG A 158 -8.71 20.06 -15.37
N GLU A 159 -8.30 21.28 -15.06
CA GLU A 159 -9.04 22.49 -15.42
C GLU A 159 -9.38 22.40 -16.90
N GLN A 160 -10.64 22.08 -17.17
CA GLN A 160 -11.23 22.16 -18.49
C GLN A 160 -11.46 23.64 -18.78
N ASP A 161 -10.40 24.33 -19.18
CA ASP A 161 -10.50 25.70 -19.65
C ASP A 161 -11.21 25.69 -21.02
N SER A 162 -12.51 25.93 -20.94
CA SER A 162 -13.39 26.27 -22.06
C SER A 162 -12.94 27.60 -22.66
N ALA A 163 -12.00 27.55 -23.61
CA ALA A 163 -11.70 28.69 -24.48
C ALA A 163 -12.77 28.81 -25.57
N MET A 164 -13.88 29.47 -25.24
CA MET A 164 -14.86 29.98 -26.21
C MET A 164 -14.53 31.46 -26.50
N GLY A 165 -14.17 31.74 -27.76
CA GLY A 165 -14.55 32.97 -28.44
C GLY A 165 -13.48 34.07 -28.60
N SER A 166 -12.94 34.20 -29.81
CA SER A 166 -12.48 35.45 -30.46
C SER A 166 -11.86 35.05 -31.82
N SER A 167 -12.03 35.70 -32.97
CA SER A 167 -12.89 36.77 -33.47
C SER A 167 -12.81 36.70 -35.01
N THR A 168 -13.86 37.18 -35.64
CA THR A 168 -13.97 37.81 -36.96
C THR A 168 -12.69 37.95 -37.81
N GLU A 169 -12.69 37.38 -39.02
CA GLU A 169 -11.95 37.89 -40.17
C GLU A 169 -12.91 38.10 -41.34
N VAL A 170 -13.07 39.37 -41.73
CA VAL A 170 -13.77 39.82 -42.93
C VAL A 170 -12.74 39.84 -44.05
N THR A 171 -12.93 39.02 -45.08
CA THR A 171 -12.19 39.17 -46.35
C THR A 171 -13.07 39.90 -47.35
N ALA A 172 -12.66 41.12 -47.70
CA ALA A 172 -13.15 41.86 -48.85
C ALA A 172 -12.19 41.63 -50.03
N GLU A 173 -12.74 41.22 -51.18
CA GLU A 173 -12.22 41.37 -52.56
C GLU A 173 -13.29 40.68 -53.44
N GLU A 174 -14.18 41.38 -54.15
CA GLU A 174 -14.07 42.23 -55.35
C GLU A 174 -14.89 41.50 -56.45
N LEU A 175 -15.73 42.24 -57.20
CA LEU A 175 -16.11 42.03 -58.62
C LEU A 175 -17.40 42.83 -58.96
N ASP A 176 -17.21 43.84 -59.81
CA ASP A 176 -18.12 44.64 -60.66
C ASP A 176 -19.27 45.47 -60.04
#